data_AF-A0A2A2K4X7-F1
#
_entry.id   AF-A0A2A2K4X7-F1
#
_cell.length_a   1.000
_cell.length_b   1.000
_cell.length_c   1.000
_cell.angle_alpha   90.00
_cell.angle_beta   90.00
_cell.angle_gamma   90.00
#
_symmetry.space_group_name_H-M   'P 1'
#
loop_
_entity.id
_entity.type
_entity.pdbx_description
1 polymer ?
#
loop_
_entity_poly.entity_id
_entity_poly.type
_entity_poly.pdbx_seq_one_letter_code
_entity_poly.pdbx_strand_id
1 'polypeptide(L)'
;MKFCILAALVSLVSACTYQGKTYKNGESWISQNAFKIKCTVESNGSWKTDVVACLTPKGQKEVPVNAGPVSEGQSDFECVKNENGQVVLKESRGRLADCINGKKQGETWMDKSFKFRCDEGGQTKFIACVTADGHEIPASGSAMINGFEVECRQHTNGTISMGASSKMKELDCKTESGKIKKQGEEWVDKAFVHKCGEYGQTKVVGCRPSNYEGTIELNQNATQGELTHICVKDGNSYSFKTVQTKA
;
A
#
# COMPACT_ATOMS: atom_id res chain seq x y z
N MET A 1 -52.52 51.24 -64.69
CA MET A 1 -51.43 50.34 -64.25
C MET A 1 -51.38 50.40 -62.73
N LYS A 2 -51.78 49.33 -62.02
CA LYS A 2 -51.69 49.23 -60.56
C LYS A 2 -50.37 48.53 -60.21
N PHE A 3 -49.41 49.26 -59.64
CA PHE A 3 -48.20 48.68 -59.07
C PHE A 3 -48.53 48.14 -57.67
N CYS A 4 -48.68 46.82 -57.55
CA CYS A 4 -48.67 46.15 -56.25
C CYS A 4 -47.21 46.00 -55.81
N ILE A 5 -46.77 46.86 -54.88
CA ILE A 5 -45.48 46.70 -54.20
C ILE A 5 -45.68 45.61 -53.14
N LEU A 6 -45.24 44.38 -53.44
CA LEU A 6 -45.06 43.34 -52.42
C LEU A 6 -43.89 43.77 -51.53
N ALA A 7 -44.20 44.23 -50.31
CA ALA A 7 -43.23 44.37 -49.26
C ALA A 7 -42.81 42.96 -48.79
N ALA A 8 -41.69 42.46 -49.30
CA ALA A 8 -41.05 41.27 -48.75
C ALA A 8 -40.48 41.65 -47.38
N LEU A 9 -41.15 41.20 -46.31
CA LEU A 9 -40.63 41.19 -44.95
C LEU A 9 -39.39 40.29 -44.94
N VAL A 10 -38.21 40.86 -45.17
CA VAL A 10 -36.93 40.21 -44.90
C VAL A 10 -36.81 40.14 -43.38
N SER A 11 -37.28 39.06 -42.78
CA SER A 11 -36.98 38.74 -41.39
C SER A 11 -35.46 38.56 -41.29
N LEU A 12 -34.79 39.53 -40.67
CA LEU A 12 -33.40 39.39 -40.24
C LEU A 12 -33.34 38.26 -39.22
N VAL A 13 -33.15 37.03 -39.69
CA VAL A 13 -32.91 35.89 -38.81
C VAL A 13 -31.48 36.04 -38.30
N SER A 14 -31.35 36.60 -37.10
CA SER A 14 -30.08 36.70 -36.40
C SER A 14 -29.54 35.29 -36.10
N ALA A 15 -28.29 35.05 -36.51
CA ALA A 15 -27.64 33.73 -36.50
C ALA A 15 -26.13 33.88 -36.26
N CYS A 16 -25.49 32.86 -35.68
CA CYS A 16 -24.05 32.86 -35.51
C CYS A 16 -23.34 32.47 -36.81
N THR A 17 -22.24 33.14 -37.13
CA THR A 17 -21.37 32.74 -38.25
C THR A 17 -20.06 32.19 -37.70
N TYR A 18 -19.78 30.91 -37.95
CA TYR A 18 -18.58 30.23 -37.45
C TYR A 18 -17.92 29.43 -38.56
N GLN A 19 -16.64 29.69 -38.84
CA GLN A 19 -15.86 29.06 -39.91
C GLN A 19 -16.60 29.01 -41.27
N GLY A 20 -17.31 30.09 -41.61
CA GLY A 20 -18.05 30.21 -42.88
C GLY A 20 -19.41 29.49 -42.92
N LYS A 21 -19.88 28.91 -41.81
CA LYS A 21 -21.21 28.30 -41.69
C LYS A 21 -22.12 29.13 -40.78
N THR A 22 -23.43 29.10 -41.06
CA THR A 22 -24.46 29.82 -40.31
C THR A 22 -25.23 28.87 -39.40
N TYR A 23 -25.37 29.23 -38.13
CA TYR A 23 -26.04 28.44 -37.11
C TYR A 23 -27.17 29.24 -36.44
N LYS A 24 -28.33 28.61 -36.26
CA LYS A 24 -29.51 29.24 -35.63
C LYS A 24 -29.27 29.47 -34.14
N ASN A 25 -30.01 30.41 -33.55
CA ASN A 25 -29.97 30.62 -32.11
C ASN A 25 -30.31 29.32 -31.35
N GLY A 26 -29.47 28.96 -30.37
CA GLY A 26 -29.59 27.73 -29.60
C GLY A 26 -29.03 26.48 -30.27
N GLU A 27 -28.70 26.53 -31.57
CA GLU A 27 -28.10 25.42 -32.29
C GLU A 27 -26.74 25.07 -31.70
N SER A 28 -26.45 23.77 -31.63
CA SER A 28 -25.17 23.24 -31.17
C SER A 28 -24.59 22.28 -32.19
N TRP A 29 -23.27 22.33 -32.38
CA TRP A 29 -22.57 21.48 -33.33
C TRP A 29 -21.21 21.03 -32.79
N ILE A 30 -20.66 19.99 -33.39
CA ILE A 30 -19.31 19.50 -33.08
C ILE A 30 -18.33 20.17 -34.03
N SER A 31 -17.31 20.82 -33.46
CA SER A 31 -16.18 21.41 -34.16
C SER A 31 -14.94 20.55 -33.95
N GLN A 32 -14.22 20.25 -35.05
CA GLN A 32 -12.96 19.49 -35.06
C GLN A 32 -13.02 18.13 -34.33
N ASN A 33 -14.20 17.51 -34.24
CA ASN A 33 -14.44 16.28 -33.49
C ASN A 33 -14.00 16.32 -32.01
N ALA A 34 -13.90 17.53 -31.43
CA ALA A 34 -13.33 17.74 -30.09
C ALA A 34 -14.19 18.64 -29.20
N PHE A 35 -14.91 19.61 -29.77
CA PHE A 35 -15.66 20.60 -29.00
C PHE A 35 -17.10 20.70 -29.49
N LYS A 36 -18.05 20.64 -28.56
CA LYS A 36 -19.44 21.02 -28.81
C LYS A 36 -19.59 22.52 -28.58
N ILE A 37 -19.95 23.24 -29.64
CA ILE A 37 -20.13 24.69 -29.63
C ILE A 37 -21.62 24.99 -29.71
N LYS A 38 -22.07 26.02 -28.98
CA LYS A 38 -23.46 26.52 -29.00
C LYS A 38 -23.50 27.96 -29.50
N CYS A 39 -24.44 28.23 -30.39
CA CYS A 39 -24.79 29.59 -30.81
C CYS A 39 -25.76 30.23 -29.82
N THR A 40 -25.44 31.45 -29.39
CA THR A 40 -26.36 32.29 -28.60
C THR A 40 -26.51 33.63 -29.29
N VAL A 41 -27.74 34.00 -29.61
CA VAL A 41 -28.11 35.27 -30.21
C VAL A 41 -28.88 36.09 -29.18
N GLU A 42 -28.37 37.28 -28.89
CA GLU A 42 -28.92 38.23 -27.93
C GLU A 42 -30.09 39.02 -28.55
N SER A 43 -30.92 39.63 -27.70
CA SER A 43 -32.10 40.39 -28.12
C SER A 43 -31.79 41.59 -29.02
N ASN A 44 -30.58 42.15 -28.92
CA ASN A 44 -30.09 43.23 -29.77
C ASN A 44 -29.55 42.74 -31.13
N GLY A 45 -29.63 41.44 -31.43
CA GLY A 45 -29.12 40.83 -32.65
C GLY A 45 -27.63 40.50 -32.64
N SER A 46 -26.88 40.89 -31.61
CA SER A 46 -25.51 40.43 -31.42
C SER A 46 -25.50 38.93 -31.10
N TRP A 47 -24.39 38.25 -31.41
CA TRP A 47 -24.29 36.81 -31.20
C TRP A 47 -22.92 36.42 -30.69
N LYS A 48 -22.85 35.27 -30.03
CA LYS A 48 -21.62 34.63 -29.60
C LYS A 48 -21.68 33.13 -29.76
N THR A 49 -20.50 32.52 -29.84
CA THR A 49 -20.33 31.07 -29.81
C THR A 49 -19.57 30.67 -28.57
N ASP A 50 -20.11 29.75 -27.79
CA ASP A 50 -19.48 29.24 -26.57
C ASP A 50 -19.22 27.74 -26.74
N VAL A 51 -18.03 27.27 -26.32
CA VAL A 51 -17.79 25.84 -26.13
C VAL A 51 -18.58 25.42 -24.88
N VAL A 52 -19.51 24.49 -25.06
CA VAL A 52 -20.40 24.01 -23.98
C VAL A 52 -20.02 22.62 -23.48
N ALA A 53 -19.30 21.84 -24.29
CA ALA A 53 -18.72 20.56 -23.89
C ALA A 53 -17.48 20.22 -24.72
N CYS A 54 -16.60 19.39 -24.15
CA CYS A 54 -15.56 18.68 -24.88
C CYS A 54 -16.08 17.29 -25.27
N LEU A 55 -15.45 16.65 -26.25
CA LEU A 55 -15.67 15.24 -26.57
C LEU A 55 -14.49 14.41 -26.07
N THR A 56 -14.77 13.22 -25.52
CA THR A 56 -13.70 12.25 -25.19
C THR A 56 -12.89 11.89 -26.44
N PRO A 57 -11.64 11.41 -26.33
CA PRO A 57 -10.81 11.07 -27.50
C PRO A 57 -11.44 10.06 -28.46
N LYS A 58 -12.33 9.18 -27.95
CA LYS A 58 -13.10 8.24 -28.77
C LYS A 58 -14.31 8.88 -29.46
N GLY A 59 -14.62 10.14 -29.15
CA GLY A 59 -15.73 10.91 -29.70
C GLY A 59 -17.11 10.47 -29.21
N GLN A 60 -17.18 9.60 -28.20
CA GLN A 60 -18.42 8.90 -27.81
C GLN A 60 -19.18 9.60 -26.68
N LYS A 61 -18.50 10.42 -25.88
CA LYS A 61 -19.12 11.10 -24.73
C LYS A 61 -18.83 12.59 -24.73
N GLU A 62 -19.85 13.36 -24.36
CA GLU A 62 -19.75 14.78 -24.08
C GLU A 62 -19.35 15.00 -22.61
N VAL A 63 -18.36 15.87 -22.40
CA VAL A 63 -17.87 16.30 -21.09
C VAL A 63 -18.21 17.78 -20.94
N PRO A 64 -19.25 18.15 -20.17
CA PRO A 64 -19.68 19.54 -20.08
C PRO A 64 -18.61 20.44 -19.44
N VAL A 65 -18.49 21.66 -19.94
CA VAL A 65 -17.49 22.63 -19.43
C VAL A 65 -17.77 22.94 -17.96
N ASN A 66 -16.74 22.80 -17.11
CA ASN A 66 -16.74 23.11 -15.68
C ASN A 66 -17.81 22.35 -14.86
N ALA A 67 -18.26 21.18 -15.33
CA ALA A 67 -19.25 20.35 -14.63
C ALA A 67 -18.63 19.19 -13.82
N GLY A 68 -17.30 19.12 -13.76
CA GLY A 68 -16.55 18.03 -13.12
C GLY A 68 -16.22 16.88 -14.07
N PRO A 69 -15.59 15.81 -13.55
CA PRO A 69 -15.09 14.71 -14.36
C PRO A 69 -16.20 13.75 -14.83
N VAL A 70 -16.02 13.21 -16.04
CA VAL A 70 -16.83 12.15 -16.64
C VAL A 70 -15.95 10.93 -16.90
N SER A 71 -16.35 9.78 -16.38
CA SER A 71 -15.60 8.53 -16.55
C SER A 71 -15.88 7.84 -17.90
N GLU A 72 -14.82 7.42 -18.57
CA GLU A 72 -14.87 6.57 -19.76
C GLU A 72 -13.76 5.52 -19.73
N GLY A 73 -14.13 4.26 -19.50
CA GLY A 73 -13.17 3.16 -19.39
C GLY A 73 -12.29 3.32 -18.15
N GLN A 74 -10.99 3.50 -18.39
CA GLN A 74 -9.94 3.60 -17.35
C GLN A 74 -9.57 5.05 -17.01
N SER A 75 -10.23 6.02 -17.64
CA SER A 75 -9.90 7.44 -17.54
C SER A 75 -11.09 8.25 -17.06
N ASP A 76 -10.80 9.32 -16.33
CA ASP A 76 -11.74 10.41 -16.03
C ASP A 76 -11.36 11.61 -16.90
N PHE A 77 -12.37 12.25 -17.49
CA PHE A 77 -12.19 13.39 -18.38
C PHE A 77 -12.87 14.62 -17.81
N GLU A 78 -12.16 15.75 -17.74
CA GLU A 78 -12.71 17.02 -17.27
C GLU A 78 -12.52 18.12 -18.32
N CYS A 79 -13.61 18.75 -18.73
CA CYS A 79 -13.57 19.86 -19.68
C CYS A 79 -13.51 21.18 -18.90
N VAL A 80 -12.35 21.83 -18.88
CA VAL A 80 -12.12 23.04 -18.08
C VAL A 80 -11.95 24.26 -18.96
N LYS A 81 -12.55 25.39 -18.56
CA LYS A 81 -12.30 26.71 -19.14
C LYS A 81 -11.40 27.50 -18.21
N ASN A 82 -10.21 27.88 -18.68
CA ASN A 82 -9.29 28.71 -17.90
C ASN A 82 -9.72 30.20 -17.89
N GLU A 83 -9.03 31.01 -17.09
CA GLU A 83 -9.31 32.46 -16.94
C GLU A 83 -9.18 33.24 -18.26
N ASN A 84 -8.31 32.77 -19.16
CA ASN A 84 -8.14 33.33 -20.50
C ASN A 84 -9.24 32.90 -21.49
N GLY A 85 -10.22 32.12 -21.04
CA GLY A 85 -11.33 31.63 -21.84
C GLY A 85 -11.02 30.43 -22.73
N GLN A 86 -9.80 29.88 -22.65
CA GLN A 86 -9.41 28.66 -23.38
C GLN A 86 -10.04 27.44 -22.72
N VAL A 87 -10.65 26.59 -23.54
CA VAL A 87 -11.24 25.31 -23.09
C VAL A 87 -10.28 24.16 -23.40
N VAL A 88 -10.02 23.32 -22.40
CA VAL A 88 -9.11 22.18 -22.49
C VAL A 88 -9.79 20.95 -21.90
N LEU A 89 -9.64 19.81 -22.57
CA LEU A 89 -9.99 18.51 -22.02
C LEU A 89 -8.78 17.97 -21.24
N LYS A 90 -8.94 17.79 -19.93
CA LYS A 90 -7.97 17.11 -19.08
C LYS A 90 -8.34 15.64 -18.98
N GLU A 91 -7.33 14.78 -19.05
CA GLU A 91 -7.47 13.35 -18.81
C GLU A 91 -6.69 12.98 -17.55
N SER A 92 -7.31 12.19 -16.69
CA SER A 92 -6.68 11.58 -15.53
C SER A 92 -7.08 10.12 -15.43
N ARG A 93 -6.37 9.35 -14.60
CA ARG A 93 -6.75 7.96 -14.36
C ARG A 93 -8.06 7.92 -13.58
N GLY A 94 -9.01 7.14 -14.09
CA GLY A 94 -10.36 7.13 -13.55
C GLY A 94 -10.41 6.57 -12.15
N ARG A 95 -11.32 7.06 -11.30
CA ARG A 95 -11.47 6.53 -9.93
C ARG A 95 -11.72 5.02 -9.90
N LEU A 96 -12.40 4.50 -10.92
CA LEU A 96 -12.70 3.08 -11.09
C LEU A 96 -11.69 2.32 -11.98
N ALA A 97 -10.53 2.91 -12.24
CA ALA A 97 -9.50 2.26 -13.05
C ALA A 97 -8.98 0.98 -12.37
N ASP A 98 -8.74 -0.02 -13.20
CA ASP A 98 -7.98 -1.21 -12.88
C ASP A 98 -6.53 -0.84 -12.58
N CYS A 99 -5.87 -1.66 -11.76
CA CYS A 99 -4.46 -1.49 -11.42
C CYS A 99 -3.55 -1.82 -12.61
N ILE A 100 -2.31 -1.29 -12.57
CA ILE A 100 -1.33 -1.43 -13.68
C ILE A 100 -1.01 -2.90 -13.96
N ASN A 101 -1.12 -3.76 -12.95
CA ASN A 101 -0.94 -5.21 -13.05
C ASN A 101 -2.20 -5.97 -13.55
N GLY A 102 -3.21 -5.27 -14.08
CA GLY A 102 -4.42 -5.86 -14.64
C GLY A 102 -5.48 -6.26 -13.61
N LYS A 103 -5.25 -5.97 -12.33
CA LYS A 103 -6.18 -6.28 -11.24
C LYS A 103 -7.37 -5.32 -11.26
N LYS A 104 -8.59 -5.86 -11.12
CA LYS A 104 -9.82 -5.07 -11.19
C LYS A 104 -9.95 -4.13 -10.01
N GLN A 105 -10.63 -2.99 -10.21
CA GLN A 105 -10.87 -2.08 -9.09
C GLN A 105 -11.58 -2.80 -7.93
N GLY A 106 -11.04 -2.65 -6.71
CA GLY A 106 -11.50 -3.33 -5.51
C GLY A 106 -11.05 -4.77 -5.36
N GLU A 107 -10.42 -5.38 -6.38
CA GLU A 107 -9.86 -6.73 -6.29
C GLU A 107 -8.79 -6.77 -5.19
N THR A 108 -8.81 -7.85 -4.41
CA THR A 108 -7.73 -8.18 -3.48
C THR A 108 -7.01 -9.42 -3.96
N TRP A 109 -5.69 -9.44 -3.81
CA TRP A 109 -4.88 -10.59 -4.17
C TRP A 109 -3.71 -10.73 -3.21
N MET A 110 -3.13 -11.93 -3.20
CA MET A 110 -1.88 -12.20 -2.52
C MET A 110 -0.73 -12.28 -3.51
N ASP A 111 0.40 -11.74 -3.11
CA ASP A 111 1.71 -12.02 -3.71
C ASP A 111 2.65 -12.44 -2.58
N LYS A 112 3.05 -13.72 -2.60
CA LYS A 112 3.77 -14.38 -1.51
C LYS A 112 3.02 -14.23 -0.17
N SER A 113 3.67 -13.66 0.83
CA SER A 113 3.13 -13.43 2.18
C SER A 113 2.49 -12.05 2.33
N PHE A 114 2.16 -11.36 1.24
CA PHE A 114 1.61 -10.00 1.27
C PHE A 114 0.30 -9.93 0.52
N LYS A 115 -0.67 -9.26 1.13
CA LYS A 115 -2.00 -9.02 0.57
C LYS A 115 -2.12 -7.58 0.12
N PHE A 116 -2.64 -7.42 -1.09
CA PHE A 116 -2.82 -6.14 -1.75
C PHE A 116 -4.27 -5.95 -2.17
N ARG A 117 -4.62 -4.70 -2.44
CA ARG A 117 -5.90 -4.29 -3.00
C ARG A 117 -5.68 -3.29 -4.12
N CYS A 118 -6.51 -3.37 -5.16
CA CYS A 118 -6.64 -2.27 -6.10
C CYS A 118 -7.56 -1.21 -5.50
N ASP A 119 -7.01 -0.03 -5.26
CA ASP A 119 -7.71 1.12 -4.72
C ASP A 119 -7.96 2.16 -5.81
N GLU A 120 -8.69 3.22 -5.47
CA GLU A 120 -9.11 4.25 -6.44
C GLU A 120 -7.96 4.78 -7.31
N GLY A 121 -8.26 5.02 -8.59
CA GLY A 121 -7.25 5.45 -9.57
C GLY A 121 -6.30 4.33 -10.01
N GLY A 122 -6.66 3.06 -9.78
CA GLY A 122 -5.83 1.92 -10.13
C GLY A 122 -4.52 1.86 -9.35
N GLN A 123 -4.56 2.28 -8.08
CA GLN A 123 -3.42 2.27 -7.18
C GLN A 123 -3.33 0.93 -6.45
N THR A 124 -2.18 0.28 -6.54
CA THR A 124 -1.93 -0.92 -5.74
C THR A 124 -1.61 -0.52 -4.31
N LYS A 125 -2.44 -0.99 -3.38
CA LYS A 125 -2.32 -0.71 -1.95
C LYS A 125 -1.99 -1.97 -1.18
N PHE A 126 -0.92 -1.91 -0.39
CA PHE A 126 -0.61 -2.95 0.59
C PHE A 126 -1.58 -2.89 1.76
N ILE A 127 -2.20 -4.03 2.13
CA ILE A 127 -3.25 -4.07 3.15
C ILE A 127 -2.98 -5.05 4.30
N ALA A 128 -2.20 -6.11 4.09
CA ALA A 128 -1.86 -7.06 5.15
C ALA A 128 -0.64 -7.93 4.82
N CYS A 129 0.02 -8.44 5.85
CA CYS A 129 0.88 -9.61 5.75
C CYS A 129 0.04 -10.87 6.01
N VAL A 130 0.42 -12.00 5.42
CA VAL A 130 -0.24 -13.29 5.58
C VAL A 130 0.80 -14.32 6.01
N THR A 131 0.60 -14.93 7.16
CA THR A 131 1.48 -15.99 7.68
C THR A 131 1.30 -17.30 6.91
N ALA A 132 2.22 -18.25 7.10
CA ALA A 132 2.19 -19.54 6.41
C ALA A 132 0.93 -20.38 6.74
N ASP A 133 0.34 -20.18 7.91
CA ASP A 133 -0.92 -20.80 8.35
C ASP A 133 -2.17 -19.97 7.98
N GLY A 134 -1.99 -18.85 7.25
CA GLY A 134 -3.08 -18.06 6.68
C GLY A 134 -3.63 -16.92 7.55
N HIS A 135 -3.03 -16.64 8.71
CA HIS A 135 -3.44 -15.48 9.52
C HIS A 135 -3.06 -14.16 8.84
N GLU A 136 -4.03 -13.26 8.75
CA GLU A 136 -3.81 -11.92 8.21
C GLU A 136 -3.45 -10.93 9.32
N ILE A 137 -2.33 -10.23 9.13
CA ILE A 137 -1.88 -9.15 10.01
C ILE A 137 -2.05 -7.85 9.21
N PRO A 138 -2.92 -6.92 9.63
CA PRO A 138 -3.14 -5.66 8.91
C PRO A 138 -1.84 -4.89 8.68
N ALA A 139 -1.76 -4.17 7.56
CA ALA A 139 -0.62 -3.30 7.27
C ALA A 139 -0.40 -2.29 8.41
N SER A 140 0.84 -2.18 8.88
CA SER A 140 1.25 -1.39 10.04
C SER A 140 0.64 -1.85 11.38
N GLY A 141 0.04 -3.05 11.42
CA GLY A 141 -0.55 -3.66 12.61
C GLY A 141 0.31 -4.76 13.20
N SER A 142 -0.20 -5.35 14.28
CA SER A 142 0.36 -6.53 14.94
C SER A 142 -0.73 -7.53 15.30
N ALA A 143 -0.35 -8.80 15.47
CA ALA A 143 -1.24 -9.86 15.93
C ALA A 143 -0.48 -10.86 16.81
N MET A 144 -1.17 -11.48 17.77
CA MET A 144 -0.60 -12.56 18.58
C MET A 144 -0.71 -13.89 17.86
N ILE A 145 0.42 -14.51 17.55
CA ILE A 145 0.53 -15.77 16.82
C ILE A 145 1.46 -16.69 17.62
N ASN A 146 0.94 -17.82 18.11
CA ASN A 146 1.70 -18.79 18.90
C ASN A 146 2.44 -18.18 20.11
N GLY A 147 1.82 -17.20 20.77
CA GLY A 147 2.41 -16.51 21.93
C GLY A 147 3.40 -15.40 21.59
N PHE A 148 3.64 -15.13 20.30
CA PHE A 148 4.45 -14.01 19.85
C PHE A 148 3.59 -12.94 19.21
N GLU A 149 3.76 -11.68 19.61
CA GLU A 149 3.30 -10.53 18.85
C GLU A 149 4.12 -10.45 17.56
N VAL A 150 3.46 -10.63 16.42
CA VAL A 150 4.05 -10.50 15.08
C VAL A 150 3.56 -9.19 14.48
N GLU A 151 4.48 -8.38 14.01
CA GLU A 151 4.21 -7.10 13.38
C GLU A 151 4.34 -7.19 11.86
N CYS A 152 3.49 -6.45 11.17
CA CYS A 152 3.50 -6.28 9.73
C CYS A 152 3.73 -4.79 9.42
N ARG A 153 4.86 -4.44 8.81
CA ARG A 153 5.28 -3.04 8.62
C ARG A 153 5.61 -2.76 7.16
N GLN A 154 5.13 -1.63 6.66
CA GLN A 154 5.60 -1.03 5.41
C GLN A 154 6.56 0.12 5.73
N HIS A 155 7.78 0.03 5.22
CA HIS A 155 8.82 1.03 5.41
C HIS A 155 8.63 2.18 4.42
N THR A 156 9.19 3.36 4.75
CA THR A 156 9.11 4.55 3.90
C THR A 156 9.75 4.36 2.51
N ASN A 157 10.70 3.44 2.40
CA ASN A 157 11.31 3.03 1.12
C ASN A 157 10.47 2.03 0.31
N GLY A 158 9.26 1.70 0.76
CA GLY A 158 8.34 0.78 0.10
C GLY A 158 8.56 -0.70 0.41
N THR A 159 9.62 -1.07 1.14
CA THR A 159 9.83 -2.47 1.57
C THR A 159 8.81 -2.88 2.63
N ILE A 160 8.47 -4.16 2.68
CA ILE A 160 7.52 -4.73 3.64
C ILE A 160 8.26 -5.77 4.48
N SER A 161 8.09 -5.71 5.80
CA SER A 161 8.63 -6.68 6.74
C SER A 161 7.53 -7.28 7.60
N MET A 162 7.61 -8.59 7.81
CA MET A 162 6.82 -9.33 8.77
C MET A 162 7.77 -10.03 9.74
N GLY A 163 7.56 -9.88 11.05
CA GLY A 163 8.44 -10.50 12.04
C GLY A 163 7.96 -10.29 13.47
N ALA A 164 8.60 -10.98 14.40
CA ALA A 164 8.33 -10.80 15.82
C ALA A 164 8.56 -9.33 16.23
N SER A 165 7.64 -8.82 17.03
CA SER A 165 7.63 -7.46 17.54
C SER A 165 8.97 -7.11 18.18
N SER A 166 9.52 -5.95 17.82
CA SER A 166 10.78 -5.47 18.41
C SER A 166 10.66 -5.30 19.93
N LYS A 167 9.45 -5.05 20.44
CA LYS A 167 9.18 -4.95 21.88
C LYS A 167 9.36 -6.28 22.60
N MET A 168 9.12 -7.40 21.92
CA MET A 168 9.33 -8.73 22.51
C MET A 168 10.80 -9.11 22.58
N LYS A 169 11.68 -8.43 21.84
CA LYS A 169 13.11 -8.76 21.80
C LYS A 169 13.76 -8.67 23.19
N GLU A 170 13.28 -7.77 24.02
CA GLU A 170 13.80 -7.46 25.36
C GLU A 170 13.05 -8.19 26.49
N LEU A 171 12.28 -9.24 26.18
CA LEU A 171 11.57 -10.00 27.21
C LEU A 171 12.54 -10.71 28.18
N ASP A 172 12.26 -10.55 29.47
CA ASP A 172 12.93 -11.27 30.55
C ASP A 172 12.59 -12.77 30.54
N CYS A 173 13.53 -13.60 30.97
CA CYS A 173 13.35 -15.03 31.11
C CYS A 173 12.83 -15.41 32.49
N LYS A 174 12.02 -16.45 32.58
CA LYS A 174 11.59 -17.05 33.85
C LYS A 174 12.29 -18.39 34.06
N THR A 175 13.04 -18.52 35.16
CA THR A 175 13.72 -19.78 35.54
C THR A 175 12.73 -20.87 35.98
N GLU A 176 13.17 -22.13 36.07
CA GLU A 176 12.36 -23.24 36.64
C GLU A 176 11.87 -22.89 38.05
N SER A 177 12.68 -22.16 38.84
CA SER A 177 12.32 -21.69 40.18
C SER A 177 11.34 -20.51 40.21
N GLY A 178 10.91 -20.01 39.05
CA GLY A 178 10.00 -18.88 38.91
C GLY A 178 10.65 -17.50 39.00
N LYS A 179 11.96 -17.40 39.27
CA LYS A 179 12.70 -16.13 39.27
C LYS A 179 12.79 -15.53 37.87
N ILE A 180 12.70 -14.21 37.78
CA ILE A 180 12.86 -13.43 36.56
C ILE A 180 14.35 -13.10 36.34
N LYS A 181 14.80 -13.20 35.10
CA LYS A 181 16.18 -13.00 34.65
C LYS A 181 16.19 -12.04 33.48
N LYS A 182 16.96 -10.96 33.59
CA LYS A 182 17.03 -9.97 32.52
C LYS A 182 17.75 -10.53 31.30
N GLN A 183 17.47 -9.97 30.14
CA GLN A 183 18.20 -10.33 28.92
C GLN A 183 19.72 -10.21 29.12
N GLY A 184 20.45 -11.24 28.70
CA GLY A 184 21.91 -11.35 28.87
C GLY A 184 22.35 -11.88 30.23
N GLU A 185 21.46 -11.93 31.24
CA GLU A 185 21.79 -12.48 32.55
C GLU A 185 22.04 -13.98 32.47
N GLU A 186 23.06 -14.43 33.20
CA GLU A 186 23.43 -15.84 33.31
C GLU A 186 23.11 -16.37 34.71
N TRP A 187 22.65 -17.61 34.78
CA TRP A 187 22.40 -18.30 36.05
C TRP A 187 22.75 -19.77 35.93
N VAL A 188 23.02 -20.39 37.07
CA VAL A 188 23.20 -21.84 37.14
C VAL A 188 21.92 -22.48 37.62
N ASP A 189 21.52 -23.50 36.88
CA ASP A 189 20.50 -24.45 37.29
C ASP A 189 21.10 -25.86 37.21
N LYS A 190 21.11 -26.57 38.34
CA LYS A 190 21.85 -27.83 38.53
C LYS A 190 23.33 -27.65 38.16
N ALA A 191 23.78 -28.26 37.06
CA ALA A 191 25.15 -28.17 36.57
C ALA A 191 25.28 -27.30 35.30
N PHE A 192 24.18 -26.73 34.80
CA PHE A 192 24.16 -26.02 33.53
C PHE A 192 24.12 -24.50 33.76
N VAL A 193 24.92 -23.78 32.98
CA VAL A 193 24.88 -22.32 32.91
C VAL A 193 23.89 -21.94 31.82
N HIS A 194 22.81 -21.30 32.23
CA HIS A 194 21.79 -20.74 31.37
C HIS A 194 22.05 -19.26 31.15
N LYS A 195 21.66 -18.75 29.98
CA LYS A 195 21.67 -17.33 29.62
C LYS A 195 20.31 -16.94 29.07
N CYS A 196 19.80 -15.79 29.51
CA CYS A 196 18.58 -15.23 28.93
C CYS A 196 18.89 -14.62 27.57
N GLY A 197 18.32 -15.18 26.52
CA GLY A 197 18.39 -14.67 25.15
C GLY A 197 17.25 -13.72 24.82
N GLU A 198 17.21 -13.31 23.55
CA GLU A 198 16.10 -12.52 23.00
C GLU A 198 14.78 -13.29 23.10
N TYR A 199 13.66 -12.55 23.15
CA TYR A 199 12.32 -13.12 23.20
C TYR A 199 12.05 -14.01 24.41
N GLY A 200 12.72 -13.76 25.55
CA GLY A 200 12.58 -14.54 26.77
C GLY A 200 13.06 -15.99 26.65
N GLN A 201 13.84 -16.31 25.60
CA GLN A 201 14.32 -17.67 25.37
C GLN A 201 15.57 -17.96 26.20
N THR A 202 15.51 -19.02 26.99
CA THR A 202 16.67 -19.49 27.76
C THR A 202 17.57 -20.37 26.89
N LYS A 203 18.88 -20.12 26.90
CA LYS A 203 19.89 -20.96 26.22
C LYS A 203 20.89 -21.50 27.23
N VAL A 204 21.30 -22.76 27.09
CA VAL A 204 22.43 -23.31 27.84
C VAL A 204 23.72 -22.87 27.13
N VAL A 205 24.62 -22.22 27.86
CA VAL A 205 25.90 -21.69 27.34
C VAL A 205 27.13 -22.46 27.86
N GLY A 206 26.95 -23.32 28.84
CA GLY A 206 28.02 -24.15 29.38
C GLY A 206 27.57 -24.94 30.60
N CYS A 207 28.55 -25.49 31.31
CA CYS A 207 28.36 -26.20 32.56
C CYS A 207 29.21 -25.57 33.66
N ARG A 208 28.69 -25.54 34.89
CA ARG A 208 29.44 -25.10 36.07
C ARG A 208 29.23 -26.08 37.24
N PRO A 209 30.19 -27.01 37.47
CA PRO A 209 30.19 -27.86 38.65
C PRO A 209 30.22 -27.04 39.94
N SER A 210 29.65 -27.55 41.03
CA SER A 210 29.64 -26.86 42.33
C SER A 210 31.04 -26.64 42.92
N ASN A 211 32.03 -27.45 42.52
CA ASN A 211 33.41 -27.41 42.99
C ASN A 211 34.38 -26.70 42.04
N TYR A 212 33.89 -26.13 40.92
CA TYR A 212 34.69 -25.50 39.88
C TYR A 212 34.38 -24.01 39.75
N GLU A 213 35.42 -23.18 39.81
CA GLU A 213 35.28 -21.75 39.54
C GLU A 213 35.37 -21.49 38.03
N GLY A 214 34.29 -20.98 37.46
CA GLY A 214 34.19 -20.62 36.05
C GLY A 214 33.10 -21.39 35.31
N THR A 215 33.01 -21.16 33.99
CA THR A 215 32.08 -21.84 33.10
C THR A 215 32.86 -22.72 32.14
N ILE A 216 32.53 -24.01 32.09
CA ILE A 216 33.03 -24.93 31.06
C ILE A 216 32.14 -24.73 29.85
N GLU A 217 32.70 -24.22 28.75
CA GLU A 217 31.95 -24.05 27.52
C GLU A 217 31.42 -25.39 26.98
N LEU A 218 30.38 -25.33 26.16
CA LEU A 218 29.81 -26.52 25.55
C LEU A 218 30.85 -27.25 24.70
N ASN A 219 30.87 -28.58 24.81
CA ASN A 219 31.84 -29.47 24.16
C ASN A 219 33.30 -29.26 24.59
N GLN A 220 33.50 -28.61 25.74
CA GLN A 220 34.80 -28.50 26.40
C GLN A 220 34.86 -29.37 27.67
N ASN A 221 36.08 -29.55 28.15
CA ASN A 221 36.35 -30.15 29.45
C ASN A 221 37.26 -29.24 30.27
N ALA A 222 37.21 -29.39 31.60
CA ALA A 222 38.09 -28.71 32.52
C ALA A 222 38.58 -29.71 33.58
N THR A 223 39.87 -29.66 33.89
CA THR A 223 40.47 -30.55 34.89
C THR A 223 40.83 -29.75 36.13
N GLN A 224 40.42 -30.23 37.30
CA GLN A 224 40.72 -29.65 38.59
C GLN A 224 41.09 -30.76 39.58
N GLY A 225 42.36 -30.83 39.95
CA GLY A 225 42.91 -31.95 40.72
C GLY A 225 42.79 -33.26 39.94
N GLU A 226 42.24 -34.30 40.57
CA GLU A 226 42.02 -35.62 39.98
C GLU A 226 40.68 -35.74 39.24
N LEU A 227 39.95 -34.64 39.06
CA LEU A 227 38.64 -34.66 38.40
C LEU A 227 38.69 -33.92 37.07
N THR A 228 38.19 -34.58 36.02
CA THR A 228 37.91 -33.97 34.73
C THR A 228 36.39 -33.80 34.58
N HIS A 229 35.95 -32.56 34.42
CA HIS A 229 34.57 -32.17 34.17
C HIS A 229 34.34 -31.99 32.68
N ILE A 230 33.31 -32.62 32.11
CA ILE A 230 33.04 -32.65 30.68
C ILE A 230 31.62 -32.13 30.45
N CYS A 231 31.50 -31.09 29.62
CA CYS A 231 30.23 -30.49 29.23
C CYS A 231 29.95 -30.82 27.76
N VAL A 232 28.87 -31.52 27.46
CA VAL A 232 28.56 -31.97 26.09
C VAL A 232 27.21 -31.43 25.64
N LYS A 233 27.18 -30.93 24.40
CA LYS A 233 25.97 -30.69 23.63
C LYS A 233 25.95 -31.64 22.43
N ASP A 234 24.95 -32.51 22.39
CA ASP A 234 24.69 -33.42 21.28
C ASP A 234 23.29 -33.12 20.72
N GLY A 235 23.22 -32.50 19.54
CA GLY A 235 21.98 -31.97 18.99
C GLY A 235 21.27 -31.01 19.94
N ASN A 236 20.09 -31.42 20.43
CA ASN A 236 19.26 -30.68 21.38
C ASN A 236 19.45 -31.12 22.84
N SER A 237 20.29 -32.12 23.09
CA SER A 237 20.52 -32.67 24.42
C SER A 237 21.82 -32.13 25.03
N TYR A 238 21.77 -31.86 26.33
CA TYR A 238 22.91 -31.39 27.11
C TYR A 238 23.24 -32.42 28.18
N SER A 239 24.52 -32.72 28.36
CA SER A 239 24.96 -33.62 29.44
C SER A 239 26.21 -33.06 30.11
N PHE A 240 26.29 -33.31 31.40
CA PHE A 240 27.43 -32.96 32.24
C PHE A 240 27.92 -34.22 32.93
N LYS A 241 29.23 -34.48 32.86
CA LYS A 241 29.86 -35.65 33.49
C LYS A 241 31.14 -35.22 34.21
N THR A 242 31.41 -35.88 35.33
CA THR A 242 32.70 -35.77 36.04
C THR A 242 33.34 -37.15 36.05
N VAL A 243 34.60 -37.23 35.64
CA VAL A 243 35.39 -38.47 35.65
C VAL A 243 36.67 -38.28 36.45
N GLN A 244 37.16 -39.33 37.09
CA GLN A 244 38.49 -39.31 37.68
C GLN A 244 39.53 -39.39 36.56
N THR A 245 40.47 -38.44 36.55
CA THR A 245 41.66 -38.49 35.73
C THR A 245 42.50 -39.64 36.30
N LYS A 246 42.52 -40.80 35.64
CA LYS A 246 43.23 -42.01 36.11
C LYS A 246 44.63 -41.64 36.64
N ALA A 247 44.91 -42.08 37.87
CA ALA A 247 46.26 -42.16 38.43
C ALA A 247 47.15 -43.10 37.60
#